data_AF-A0A7V9BLC7-F1
#
_entry.id   AF-A0A7V9BLC7-F1
#
_cell.length_a   1.000
_cell.length_b   1.000
_cell.length_c   1.000
_cell.angle_alpha   90.00
_cell.angle_beta   90.00
_cell.angle_gamma   90.00
#
_symmetry.space_group_name_H-M   'P 1'
#
loop_
_entity.id
_entity.type
_entity.pdbx_description
1 polymer ?
#
loop_
_entity_poly.entity_id
_entity_poly.type
_entity_poly.pdbx_seq_one_letter_code
_entity_poly.pdbx_strand_id
1 'polypeptide(L)'
;MVLMDNFIARTLSSMTLGAPTTCDSITMFPLLGPPVVDRDAFYLTLDQALGDGFTEITEIGQQGTVPELRVVNKSAKPVFILDGEELLGAKQNRVVNLSILVPAATKLTIPVSCVEAGRWRARSRAFTAAPRTQYATGRAKRMSQVTASMQMSGARSSDQAEVWADIAA
;
A
#
# COMPACT_ATOMS: atom_id res chain seq x y z
N MET A 1 -33.68 -20.54 5.38
CA MET A 1 -32.22 -20.36 5.54
C MET A 1 -31.74 -19.66 4.28
N VAL A 2 -31.74 -18.32 4.29
CA VAL A 2 -31.47 -17.49 3.10
C VAL A 2 -29.97 -17.53 2.82
N LEU A 3 -29.59 -18.02 1.64
CA LEU A 3 -28.24 -17.82 1.10
C LEU A 3 -28.01 -16.32 1.04
N MET A 4 -27.11 -15.85 1.90
CA MET A 4 -26.66 -14.47 1.91
C MET A 4 -26.11 -14.13 0.52
N ASP A 5 -26.74 -13.17 -0.16
CA ASP A 5 -26.33 -12.67 -1.47
C ASP A 5 -24.83 -12.33 -1.45
N ASN A 6 -24.01 -13.24 -2.00
CA ASN A 6 -22.58 -13.03 -2.07
C ASN A 6 -22.30 -12.02 -3.19
N PHE A 7 -22.11 -10.76 -2.81
CA PHE A 7 -21.82 -9.66 -3.73
C PHE A 7 -20.67 -9.97 -4.70
N ILE A 8 -19.63 -10.67 -4.23
CA ILE A 8 -18.48 -11.06 -5.05
C ILE A 8 -18.93 -12.06 -6.13
N ALA A 9 -19.64 -13.13 -5.73
CA ALA A 9 -20.15 -14.14 -6.65
C ALA A 9 -21.08 -13.51 -7.70
N ARG A 10 -22.00 -12.63 -7.28
CA ARG A 10 -22.91 -11.92 -8.20
C ARG A 10 -22.16 -11.05 -9.20
N THR A 11 -21.14 -10.31 -8.72
CA THR A 11 -20.32 -9.44 -9.57
C THR A 11 -19.56 -10.26 -10.60
N LEU A 12 -18.87 -11.33 -10.18
CA LEU A 12 -18.12 -12.21 -11.08
C LEU A 12 -19.04 -12.91 -12.09
N SER A 13 -20.23 -13.35 -11.66
CA SER A 13 -21.22 -13.95 -12.57
C SER A 13 -21.77 -12.98 -13.62
N SER A 14 -21.68 -11.67 -13.38
CA SER A 14 -22.05 -10.64 -14.37
C SER A 14 -20.91 -10.25 -15.30
N MET A 15 -19.70 -10.79 -15.10
CA MET A 15 -18.54 -10.51 -15.92
C MET A 15 -18.40 -11.54 -17.05
N THR A 16 -17.77 -11.11 -18.14
CA THR A 16 -17.43 -11.95 -19.29
C THR A 16 -15.94 -11.82 -19.58
N LEU A 17 -15.32 -12.85 -20.15
CA LEU A 17 -13.95 -12.75 -20.63
C LEU A 17 -13.97 -12.03 -21.98
N GLY A 18 -13.19 -10.97 -22.11
CA GLY A 18 -12.92 -10.34 -23.41
C GLY A 18 -11.85 -11.10 -24.19
N ALA A 19 -11.54 -10.59 -25.38
CA ALA A 19 -10.51 -11.18 -26.23
C ALA A 19 -9.14 -11.18 -25.51
N PRO A 20 -8.39 -12.29 -25.54
CA PRO A 20 -7.06 -12.34 -24.95
C PRO A 20 -6.10 -11.38 -25.67
N THR A 21 -5.21 -10.76 -24.90
CA THR A 21 -4.09 -9.98 -25.43
C THR A 21 -2.79 -10.67 -25.00
N THR A 22 -1.95 -11.02 -25.96
CA THR A 22 -0.66 -11.68 -25.70
C THR A 22 0.49 -10.75 -26.02
N CYS A 23 1.46 -10.67 -25.10
CA CYS A 23 2.75 -10.01 -25.29
C CYS A 23 3.83 -10.97 -24.77
N ASP A 24 4.72 -11.42 -25.67
CA ASP A 24 5.72 -12.46 -25.40
C ASP A 24 5.11 -13.71 -24.74
N SER A 25 5.59 -14.09 -23.56
CA SER A 25 5.13 -15.24 -22.79
C SER A 25 3.95 -14.94 -21.86
N ILE A 26 3.36 -13.74 -21.94
CA ILE A 26 2.26 -13.30 -21.07
C ILE A 26 0.98 -13.13 -21.89
N THR A 27 -0.09 -13.83 -21.49
CA THR A 27 -1.43 -13.64 -22.05
C THR A 27 -2.36 -13.11 -20.97
N MET A 28 -3.00 -11.98 -21.25
CA MET A 28 -3.97 -11.32 -20.39
C MET A 28 -5.38 -11.56 -20.94
N PHE A 29 -6.29 -12.04 -20.08
CA PHE A 29 -7.71 -12.15 -20.38
C PHE A 29 -8.46 -11.06 -19.60
N PRO A 30 -9.01 -10.04 -20.27
CA PRO A 30 -9.73 -8.98 -19.56
C PRO A 30 -11.07 -9.51 -19.03
N LEU A 31 -11.42 -9.14 -17.80
CA LEU A 31 -12.76 -9.35 -17.23
C LEU A 31 -13.61 -8.12 -17.51
N LEU A 32 -14.63 -8.28 -18.34
CA LEU A 32 -15.53 -7.22 -18.79
C LEU A 32 -16.85 -7.32 -18.03
N GLY A 33 -17.14 -6.33 -17.19
CA GLY A 33 -18.43 -6.18 -16.52
C GLY A 33 -19.41 -5.31 -17.31
N PRO A 34 -20.66 -5.17 -16.82
CA PRO A 34 -21.60 -4.19 -17.36
C PRO A 34 -21.01 -2.76 -17.29
N PRO A 35 -21.42 -1.85 -18.21
CA PRO A 35 -20.94 -0.48 -18.21
C PRO A 35 -21.21 0.18 -16.84
N VAL A 36 -20.14 0.56 -16.15
CA VAL A 36 -20.26 1.29 -14.88
C VAL A 36 -20.46 2.76 -15.20
N VAL A 37 -21.57 3.33 -14.72
CA VAL A 37 -22.00 4.73 -14.96
C VAL A 37 -21.16 5.72 -14.14
N ASP A 38 -20.57 5.27 -13.04
CA ASP A 38 -19.64 6.04 -12.22
C ASP A 38 -18.26 5.36 -12.24
N ARG A 39 -17.31 5.98 -12.94
CA ARG A 39 -15.93 5.47 -13.05
C ARG A 39 -15.03 5.96 -11.94
N ASP A 40 -15.49 6.90 -11.11
CA ASP A 40 -14.66 7.44 -10.07
C ASP A 40 -14.55 6.41 -8.95
N ALA A 41 -13.31 5.98 -8.69
CA ALA A 41 -13.04 5.24 -7.47
C ALA A 41 -13.56 6.06 -6.28
N PHE A 42 -14.22 5.37 -5.34
CA PHE A 42 -14.69 5.98 -4.10
C PHE A 42 -13.54 6.43 -3.21
N TYR A 43 -12.29 6.13 -3.57
CA TYR A 43 -11.04 6.48 -2.89
C TYR A 43 -10.08 7.22 -3.82
N LEU A 44 -9.10 7.93 -3.23
CA LEU A 44 -7.92 8.45 -3.92
C LEU A 44 -6.75 7.47 -3.77
N THR A 45 -5.88 7.37 -4.79
CA THR A 45 -4.59 6.69 -4.60
C THR A 45 -3.68 7.54 -3.71
N LEU A 46 -2.67 6.92 -3.09
CA LEU A 46 -1.71 7.66 -2.28
C LEU A 46 -1.00 8.77 -3.08
N ASP A 47 -0.57 8.46 -4.31
CA ASP A 47 0.11 9.42 -5.19
C ASP A 47 -0.78 10.63 -5.51
N GLN A 48 -2.05 10.41 -5.88
CA GLN A 48 -3.02 11.48 -6.10
C GLN A 48 -3.19 12.33 -4.84
N ALA A 49 -3.41 11.70 -3.69
CA ALA A 49 -3.69 12.41 -2.46
C ALA A 49 -2.49 13.21 -1.93
N LEU A 50 -1.26 12.73 -2.14
CA LEU A 50 -0.04 13.48 -1.82
C LEU A 50 0.20 14.61 -2.82
N GLY A 51 0.02 14.35 -4.12
CA GLY A 51 0.20 15.33 -5.19
C GLY A 51 -0.74 16.52 -5.07
N ASP A 52 -2.00 16.27 -4.70
CA ASP A 52 -3.02 17.29 -4.49
C ASP A 52 -2.92 17.98 -3.10
N GLY A 53 -1.99 17.54 -2.24
CA GLY A 53 -1.80 18.09 -0.89
C GLY A 53 -2.92 17.74 0.11
N PHE A 54 -3.82 16.80 -0.25
CA PHE A 54 -4.86 16.32 0.64
C PHE A 54 -4.35 15.36 1.71
N THR A 55 -3.22 14.69 1.47
CA THR A 55 -2.59 13.78 2.42
C THR A 55 -1.22 14.28 2.83
N GLU A 56 -0.88 14.10 4.10
CA GLU A 56 0.46 14.36 4.63
C GLU A 56 0.92 13.14 5.42
N ILE A 57 2.13 12.66 5.13
CA ILE A 57 2.78 11.55 5.85
C ILE A 57 4.04 12.07 6.53
N THR A 58 4.16 11.83 7.84
CA THR A 58 5.29 12.28 8.66
C THR A 58 5.79 11.20 9.61
N GLU A 59 7.00 11.40 10.11
CA GLU A 59 7.51 10.70 11.29
C GLU A 59 6.62 10.95 12.52
N ILE A 60 6.64 10.02 13.48
CA ILE A 60 5.99 10.21 14.79
C ILE A 60 6.98 10.90 15.73
N GLY A 61 6.67 12.15 16.10
CA GLY A 61 7.54 12.95 16.95
C GLY A 61 8.82 13.43 16.24
N GLN A 62 9.66 14.21 16.93
CA GLN A 62 10.87 14.79 16.32
C GLN A 62 12.01 13.77 16.17
N GLN A 63 12.04 12.75 17.02
CA GLN A 63 13.05 11.70 16.94
C GLN A 63 12.76 10.69 15.82
N GLY A 64 11.50 10.59 15.37
CA GLY A 64 11.05 9.56 14.47
C GLY A 64 11.06 8.19 15.16
N THR A 65 10.06 7.37 14.83
CA THR A 65 9.91 6.06 15.44
C THR A 65 9.68 5.03 14.35
N VAL A 66 10.43 3.94 14.41
CA VAL A 66 10.16 2.73 13.63
C VAL A 66 9.44 1.77 14.59
N PRO A 67 8.40 1.03 14.16
CA PRO A 67 8.01 0.74 12.76
C PRO A 67 6.78 1.52 12.27
N GLU A 68 6.62 2.79 12.63
CA GLU A 68 5.33 3.48 12.45
C GLU A 68 5.45 4.89 11.84
N LEU A 69 4.58 5.20 10.88
CA LEU A 69 4.41 6.57 10.36
C LEU A 69 3.03 7.12 10.67
N ARG A 70 2.93 8.45 10.70
CA ARG A 70 1.67 9.16 10.84
C ARG A 70 1.15 9.59 9.47
N VAL A 71 -0.08 9.22 9.15
CA VAL A 71 -0.81 9.69 7.97
C VAL A 71 -1.94 10.61 8.42
N VAL A 72 -2.11 11.73 7.72
CA VAL A 72 -3.24 12.64 7.86
C VAL A 72 -3.92 12.75 6.51
N ASN A 73 -5.15 12.23 6.38
CA ASN A 73 -6.00 12.40 5.21
C ASN A 73 -6.98 13.56 5.46
N LYS A 74 -6.84 14.65 4.71
CA LYS A 74 -7.70 15.85 4.77
C LYS A 74 -8.77 15.86 3.68
N SER A 75 -8.76 14.89 2.76
CA SER A 75 -9.77 14.81 1.69
C SER A 75 -11.11 14.30 2.21
N ALA A 76 -12.15 14.53 1.40
CA ALA A 76 -13.49 13.97 1.60
C ALA A 76 -13.61 12.50 1.16
N LYS A 77 -12.58 11.93 0.53
CA LYS A 77 -12.53 10.52 0.11
C LYS A 77 -11.54 9.74 0.99
N PRO A 78 -11.74 8.43 1.18
CA PRO A 78 -10.68 7.57 1.69
C PRO A 78 -9.44 7.62 0.78
N VAL A 79 -8.27 7.42 1.36
CA VAL A 79 -7.00 7.29 0.62
C VAL A 79 -6.53 5.85 0.71
N PHE A 80 -6.36 5.21 -0.44
CA PHE A 80 -5.86 3.86 -0.53
C PHE A 80 -4.34 3.87 -0.64
N ILE A 81 -3.69 3.28 0.36
CA ILE A 81 -2.25 3.05 0.42
C ILE A 81 -2.04 1.58 0.12
N LEU A 82 -1.26 1.26 -0.90
CA LEU A 82 -1.05 -0.11 -1.35
C LEU A 82 0.15 -0.74 -0.63
N ASP A 83 0.04 -2.02 -0.25
CA ASP A 83 1.16 -2.79 0.26
C ASP A 83 2.36 -2.73 -0.70
N GLY A 84 3.55 -2.40 -0.16
CA GLY A 84 4.76 -2.28 -0.97
C GLY A 84 4.98 -0.94 -1.65
N GLU A 85 4.11 0.06 -1.47
CA GLU A 85 4.42 1.43 -1.88
C GLU A 85 5.64 1.96 -1.12
N GLU A 86 6.59 2.53 -1.86
CA GLU A 86 7.79 3.16 -1.31
C GLU A 86 7.50 4.64 -1.00
N LEU A 87 7.88 5.05 0.20
CA LEU A 87 7.79 6.41 0.71
C LEU A 87 9.20 7.00 0.80
N LEU A 88 9.42 8.08 0.08
CA LEU A 88 10.71 8.75 -0.05
C LEU A 88 10.81 9.95 0.90
N GLY A 89 11.99 10.17 1.49
CA GLY A 89 12.29 11.38 2.25
C GLY A 89 12.52 11.12 3.74
N ALA A 90 12.05 12.06 4.57
CA ALA A 90 12.20 12.07 6.03
C ALA A 90 13.60 11.65 6.50
N LYS A 91 13.72 10.88 7.59
CA LYS A 91 15.03 10.40 8.07
C LYS A 91 15.59 9.24 7.26
N GLN A 92 14.71 8.41 6.69
CA GLN A 92 14.99 7.22 5.88
C GLN A 92 13.80 6.93 4.97
N ASN A 93 14.03 6.26 3.84
CA ASN A 93 12.93 5.75 3.02
C ASN A 93 12.20 4.60 3.76
N ARG A 94 10.91 4.46 3.46
CA ARG A 94 10.03 3.46 4.07
C ARG A 94 9.29 2.69 3.00
N VAL A 95 8.89 1.47 3.32
CA VAL A 95 7.89 0.73 2.55
C VAL A 95 6.71 0.43 3.45
N VAL A 96 5.50 0.55 2.90
CA VAL A 96 4.27 0.21 3.63
C VAL A 96 4.11 -1.32 3.70
N ASN A 97 3.72 -1.82 4.87
CA ASN A 97 3.64 -3.26 5.14
C ASN A 97 2.29 -3.91 4.81
N LEU A 98 1.27 -3.10 4.56
CA LEU A 98 -0.10 -3.55 4.31
C LEU A 98 -0.83 -2.58 3.39
N SER A 99 -1.82 -3.10 2.68
CA SER A 99 -2.81 -2.27 2.01
C SER A 99 -3.76 -1.69 3.05
N ILE A 100 -3.86 -0.37 3.10
CA ILE A 100 -4.61 0.38 4.11
C ILE A 100 -5.52 1.37 3.40
N LEU A 101 -6.80 1.36 3.76
CA LEU A 101 -7.75 2.39 3.36
C LEU A 101 -7.88 3.40 4.50
N VAL A 102 -7.23 4.55 4.39
CA VAL A 102 -7.27 5.61 5.39
C VAL A 102 -8.57 6.40 5.21
N PRO A 103 -9.50 6.41 6.19
CA PRO A 103 -10.78 7.08 6.02
C PRO A 103 -10.65 8.59 5.76
N ALA A 104 -11.67 9.17 5.15
CA ALA A 104 -11.75 10.61 4.92
C ALA A 104 -11.64 11.42 6.23
N ALA A 105 -10.97 12.57 6.19
CA ALA A 105 -10.80 13.47 7.34
C ALA A 105 -10.28 12.80 8.63
N THR A 106 -9.39 11.80 8.50
CA THR A 106 -8.81 11.09 9.65
C THR A 106 -7.30 11.18 9.74
N LYS A 107 -6.81 10.84 10.92
CA LYS A 107 -5.40 10.65 11.23
C LYS A 107 -5.20 9.23 11.73
N LEU A 108 -4.23 8.52 11.14
CA LEU A 108 -3.95 7.13 11.46
C LEU A 108 -2.44 6.88 11.50
N THR A 109 -2.03 5.90 12.30
CA THR A 109 -0.65 5.41 12.33
C THR A 109 -0.55 4.14 11.48
N ILE A 110 0.36 4.13 10.51
CA ILE A 110 0.55 3.00 9.60
C ILE A 110 1.86 2.25 9.90
N PRO A 111 1.86 0.90 9.82
CA PRO A 111 3.07 0.10 9.94
C PRO A 111 3.91 0.18 8.67
N VAL A 112 5.22 0.38 8.85
CA VAL A 112 6.20 0.47 7.78
C VAL A 112 7.48 -0.28 8.11
N SER A 113 8.25 -0.59 7.07
CA SER A 113 9.61 -1.13 7.20
C SER A 113 10.64 -0.19 6.57
N CYS A 114 11.84 -0.14 7.15
CA CYS A 114 12.93 0.70 6.66
C CYS A 114 13.60 0.02 5.46
N VAL A 115 13.74 0.74 4.35
CA VAL A 115 14.34 0.21 3.12
C VAL A 115 15.64 0.91 2.73
N GLU A 116 16.23 1.67 3.66
CA GLU A 116 17.48 2.40 3.44
C GLU A 116 18.44 2.18 4.61
N ALA A 117 19.50 1.40 4.36
CA ALA A 117 20.57 1.20 5.33
C ALA A 117 21.50 2.42 5.38
N GLY A 118 22.00 2.76 6.58
CA GLY A 118 23.10 3.71 6.77
C GLY A 118 22.74 5.21 6.75
N ARG A 119 21.52 5.61 6.34
CA ARG A 119 21.05 7.00 6.50
C ARG A 119 20.22 7.14 7.77
N TRP A 120 20.55 8.07 8.67
CA TRP A 120 19.63 8.52 9.75
C TRP A 120 19.71 10.03 9.90
N ARG A 121 19.36 10.75 8.82
CA ARG A 121 19.35 12.21 8.77
C ARG A 121 18.17 12.69 7.95
N ALA A 122 17.48 13.71 8.45
CA ALA A 122 16.29 14.26 7.80
C ALA A 122 16.67 14.91 6.46
N ARG A 123 16.01 14.50 5.37
CA ARG A 123 16.06 15.16 4.06
C ARG A 123 14.83 16.05 3.79
N SER A 124 13.72 15.74 4.44
CA SER A 124 12.45 16.48 4.32
C SER A 124 11.64 16.33 5.62
N ARG A 125 10.62 17.18 5.79
CA ARG A 125 9.65 17.09 6.90
C ARG A 125 8.60 16.01 6.68
N ALA A 126 8.23 15.76 5.43
CA ALA A 126 7.18 14.83 5.03
C ALA A 126 7.68 13.85 3.95
N PHE A 127 6.98 12.73 3.80
CA PHE A 127 7.25 11.74 2.76
C PHE A 127 6.51 12.06 1.46
N THR A 128 7.07 11.61 0.33
CA THR A 128 6.41 11.56 -0.98
C THR A 128 6.29 10.11 -1.45
N ALA A 129 5.32 9.78 -2.30
CA ALA A 129 5.26 8.47 -2.94
C ALA A 129 6.37 8.35 -3.99
N ALA A 130 7.01 7.19 -4.08
CA ALA A 130 7.80 6.84 -5.24
C ALA A 130 6.87 6.37 -6.37
N PRO A 131 7.23 6.58 -7.66
CA PRO A 131 6.45 6.08 -8.80
C PRO A 131 6.62 4.55 -9.01
N ARG A 132 6.88 3.81 -7.92
CA ARG A 132 7.18 2.37 -7.95
C ARG A 132 6.78 1.71 -6.64
N THR A 133 6.37 0.46 -6.76
CA THR A 133 6.21 -0.47 -5.64
C THR A 133 7.43 -1.39 -5.55
N GLN A 134 7.64 -2.00 -4.39
CA GLN A 134 8.68 -3.01 -4.24
C GLN A 134 8.58 -4.15 -5.27
N TYR A 135 9.74 -4.70 -5.63
CA TYR A 135 9.88 -5.84 -6.53
C TYR A 135 9.22 -7.11 -5.95
N ALA A 136 8.79 -8.03 -6.84
CA ALA A 136 7.90 -9.13 -6.48
C ALA A 136 8.43 -10.06 -5.38
N THR A 137 9.71 -10.43 -5.44
CA THR A 137 10.33 -11.31 -4.43
C THR A 137 10.43 -10.62 -3.07
N GLY A 138 10.81 -9.34 -3.02
CA GLY A 138 10.82 -8.54 -1.79
C GLY A 138 9.43 -8.40 -1.17
N ARG A 139 8.38 -8.16 -1.98
CA ARG A 139 7.00 -8.13 -1.49
C ARG A 139 6.56 -9.48 -0.92
N ALA A 140 6.83 -10.59 -1.63
CA ALA A 140 6.44 -11.93 -1.18
C ALA A 140 7.06 -12.27 0.19
N LYS A 141 8.34 -11.96 0.36
CA LYS A 141 9.08 -12.23 1.59
C LYS A 141 8.65 -11.32 2.76
N ARG A 142 8.41 -10.03 2.51
CA ARG A 142 7.78 -9.16 3.53
C ARG A 142 6.41 -9.70 3.93
N MET A 143 5.58 -10.09 2.97
CA MET A 143 4.24 -10.61 3.25
C MET A 143 4.26 -11.89 4.08
N SER A 144 5.22 -12.80 3.86
CA SER A 144 5.38 -13.99 4.71
C SER A 144 5.77 -13.62 6.14
N GLN A 145 6.68 -12.66 6.34
CA GLN A 145 7.07 -12.18 7.66
C GLN A 145 5.92 -11.49 8.40
N VAL A 146 5.19 -10.60 7.73
CA VAL A 146 4.02 -9.91 8.29
C VAL A 146 2.94 -10.92 8.67
N THR A 147 2.71 -11.94 7.85
CA THR A 147 1.75 -13.02 8.14
C THR A 147 2.17 -13.81 9.38
N ALA A 148 3.44 -14.17 9.51
CA ALA A 148 3.96 -14.87 10.69
C ALA A 148 3.86 -13.99 11.95
N SER A 149 4.20 -12.70 11.86
CA SER A 149 4.10 -11.76 12.98
C SER A 149 2.65 -11.59 13.47
N MET A 150 1.71 -11.49 12.53
CA MET A 150 0.28 -11.45 12.82
C MET A 150 -0.22 -12.71 13.53
N GLN A 151 0.26 -13.89 13.13
CA GLN A 151 -0.10 -15.17 13.77
C GLN A 151 0.47 -15.31 15.17
N MET A 152 1.70 -14.84 15.41
CA MET A 152 2.39 -15.02 16.70
C MET A 152 2.05 -13.94 17.74
N SER A 153 1.90 -12.68 17.31
CA SER A 153 1.80 -11.54 18.24
C SER A 153 0.71 -10.52 17.89
N GLY A 154 0.03 -10.68 16.75
CA GLY A 154 -0.92 -9.68 16.24
C GLY A 154 -0.26 -8.39 15.72
N ALA A 155 1.07 -8.33 15.71
CA ALA A 155 1.83 -7.20 15.17
C ALA A 155 1.97 -7.30 13.64
N ARG A 156 2.08 -6.13 13.00
CA ARG A 156 2.18 -5.98 11.53
C ARG A 156 3.61 -5.62 11.11
N SER A 157 4.57 -6.20 11.84
CA SER A 157 6.01 -5.96 11.66
C SER A 157 6.59 -6.95 10.65
N SER A 158 7.63 -6.51 9.94
CA SER A 158 8.52 -7.37 9.18
C SER A 158 9.91 -7.38 9.84
N ASP A 159 10.75 -8.35 9.52
CA ASP A 159 12.13 -8.40 10.04
C ASP A 159 12.98 -7.36 9.28
N GLN A 160 13.39 -6.32 10.00
CA GLN A 160 14.16 -5.20 9.45
C GLN A 160 15.56 -5.62 8.97
N ALA A 161 16.21 -6.56 9.65
CA ALA A 161 17.55 -7.00 9.29
C ALA A 161 17.53 -7.80 7.98
N GLU A 162 16.49 -8.60 7.80
CA GLU A 162 16.30 -9.40 6.59
C GLU A 162 15.89 -8.55 5.39
N VAL A 163 15.06 -7.51 5.58
CA VAL A 163 14.76 -6.53 4.53
C VAL A 163 16.03 -5.82 4.02
N TRP A 164 16.98 -5.51 4.91
CA TRP A 164 18.25 -4.89 4.50
C TRP A 164 19.17 -5.86 3.76
N ALA A 165 19.18 -7.13 4.14
CA ALA A 165 19.96 -8.15 3.43
C ALA A 165 19.47 -8.31 1.98
N ASP A 166 18.15 -8.22 1.74
CA ASP A 166 17.59 -8.36 0.38
C ASP A 166 17.80 -7.14 -0.52
N ILE A 167 17.91 -5.93 0.05
CA ILE A 167 18.14 -4.70 -0.71
C ILE A 167 19.62 -4.55 -1.09
N ALA A 168 20.52 -5.14 -0.30
CA ALA A 168 21.97 -5.07 -0.52
C ALA A 168 22.51 -6.10 -1.52
N ALA A 169 21.68 -7.05 -1.97
CA ALA A 169 22.01 -8.10 -2.94
C ALA A 169 21.65 -7.67 -4.38
#